data_AF-T1I0D7-F1
#
_entry.id   AF-T1I0D7-F1
#
_cell.length_a   1.000
_cell.length_b   1.000
_cell.length_c   1.000
_cell.angle_alpha   90.00
_cell.angle_beta   90.00
_cell.angle_gamma   90.00
#
_symmetry.space_group_name_H-M   'P 1'
#
loop_
_entity.id
_entity.type
_entity.pdbx_description
1 polymer ?
#
loop_
_entity_poly.entity_id
_entity_poly.type
_entity_poly.pdbx_seq_one_letter_code
_entity_poly.pdbx_strand_id
1 'polypeptide(L)'
;MSCKSKGEIKKTEGIPLREFLNKTHLPKVVRLVSTNNSSKIEPIDTDLVLLYKHYISERVEAISEDCTESLVIPHSYQGWFSVVTERGQIKAVCYTTVQKLVTSQTSSFLTLTDLVGYKLHSRTRQEGQHQRQHYSKTKIAGGQVLKLLAVYEDLNATRNKRLSWPMVTRTEANQYAQCLTNDDQVVYIPLTTSGEFYAVGTGNSEDTVSKVYQLPKLLRVFPLPVKVCIINDCKAQGPMVLERWGREEVVLTCVLGQKPKLLEIEADCKLLVSPPGHRYDISRILRDERVLQGFGHCEDQSESWTSNLKVSRHIRPRNAGLESGVVKSASFKFTRTNNSSNKDKYNIPYAQVTDYIQHHYDYL
;
A
#
# COMPACT_ATOMS: atom_id res chain seq x y z
N MET A 1 40.36 52.56 23.17
CA MET A 1 38.96 52.10 23.23
C MET A 1 38.41 52.07 21.82
N SER A 2 38.21 50.89 21.24
CA SER A 2 37.63 50.75 19.89
C SER A 2 36.51 49.72 19.99
N CYS A 3 35.27 50.21 19.87
CA CYS A 3 34.06 49.41 19.94
C CYS A 3 33.94 48.56 18.67
N LYS A 4 34.16 47.24 18.80
CA LYS A 4 33.79 46.28 17.77
C LYS A 4 32.26 46.20 17.70
N SER A 5 31.72 46.60 16.55
CA SER A 5 30.34 46.36 16.17
C SER A 5 30.04 44.86 16.19
N LYS A 6 29.04 44.47 16.98
CA LYS A 6 28.45 43.13 16.93
C LYS A 6 27.75 42.99 15.58
N GLY A 7 28.24 42.08 14.74
CA GLY A 7 27.53 41.69 13.52
C GLY A 7 26.18 41.08 13.89
N GLU A 8 25.11 41.71 13.43
CA GLU A 8 23.78 41.11 13.41
C GLU A 8 23.82 39.84 12.58
N ILE A 9 23.51 38.71 13.20
CA ILE A 9 23.24 37.46 12.51
C ILE A 9 21.92 37.65 11.78
N LYS A 10 21.97 37.84 10.45
CA LYS A 10 20.78 37.82 9.59
C LYS A 10 20.03 36.51 9.84
N LYS A 11 18.87 36.60 10.49
CA LYS A 11 17.89 35.51 10.58
C LYS A 11 17.58 35.10 9.14
N THR A 12 17.90 33.87 8.75
CA THR A 12 17.53 33.35 7.44
C THR A 12 16.00 33.23 7.44
N GLU A 13 15.32 34.19 6.81
CA GLU A 13 13.87 34.19 6.64
C GLU A 13 13.50 32.99 5.75
N GLY A 14 12.90 31.96 6.34
CA GLY A 14 12.32 30.87 5.57
C GLY A 14 11.01 31.33 4.93
N ILE A 15 10.69 30.77 3.77
CA ILE A 15 9.42 31.04 3.06
C ILE A 15 8.41 29.92 3.34
N PRO A 16 7.09 30.18 3.35
CA PRO A 16 6.09 29.13 3.51
C PRO A 16 6.23 28.00 2.48
N LEU A 17 6.00 26.75 2.89
CA LEU A 17 6.11 25.59 1.99
C LEU A 17 5.25 25.72 0.73
N ARG A 18 3.98 26.14 0.89
CA ARG A 18 3.08 26.45 -0.23
C ARG A 18 3.69 27.40 -1.24
N GLU A 19 4.28 28.49 -0.76
CA GLU A 19 4.91 29.51 -1.60
C GLU A 19 6.15 28.96 -2.30
N PHE A 20 6.95 28.16 -1.61
CA PHE A 20 8.12 27.47 -2.18
C PHE A 20 7.71 26.55 -3.34
N LEU A 21 6.69 25.70 -3.14
CA LEU A 21 6.22 24.75 -4.15
C LEU A 21 5.66 25.43 -5.41
N ASN A 22 5.06 26.61 -5.27
CA ASN A 22 4.54 27.38 -6.40
C ASN A 22 5.65 28.00 -7.26
N LYS A 23 6.85 28.20 -6.69
CA LYS A 23 7.98 28.87 -7.36
C LYS A 23 9.08 27.92 -7.81
N THR A 24 9.06 26.67 -7.33
CA THR A 24 10.17 25.74 -7.52
C THR A 24 9.72 24.38 -8.00
N HIS A 25 10.53 23.77 -8.86
CA HIS A 25 10.37 22.38 -9.22
C HIS A 25 11.09 21.49 -8.20
N LEU A 26 10.42 20.40 -7.84
CA LEU A 26 11.01 19.33 -7.04
C LEU A 26 11.78 18.38 -7.97
N PRO A 27 12.85 17.74 -7.46
CA PRO A 27 13.26 17.65 -6.07
C PRO A 27 14.25 18.72 -5.60
N LYS A 28 14.19 19.06 -4.31
CA LYS A 28 15.04 20.09 -3.69
C LYS A 28 15.49 19.69 -2.29
N VAL A 29 16.79 19.88 -2.02
CA VAL A 29 17.36 19.75 -0.67
C VAL A 29 17.20 21.09 0.05
N VAL A 30 16.50 21.06 1.19
CA VAL A 30 16.15 22.24 1.96
C VAL A 30 16.22 21.95 3.46
N ARG A 31 16.06 22.99 4.27
CA ARG A 31 15.81 22.84 5.71
C ARG A 31 14.39 23.29 6.04
N LEU A 32 13.66 22.43 6.75
CA LEU A 32 12.33 22.75 7.27
C LEU A 32 12.43 23.35 8.66
N VAL A 33 11.76 24.47 8.88
CA VAL A 33 11.77 25.21 10.15
C VAL A 33 10.34 25.39 10.62
N SER A 34 10.06 25.03 11.88
CA SER A 34 8.76 25.26 12.51
C SER A 34 8.57 26.73 12.88
N THR A 35 7.39 27.28 12.64
CA THR A 35 7.04 28.65 13.08
C THR A 35 6.75 28.74 14.58
N ASN A 36 6.48 27.62 15.25
CA ASN A 36 6.03 27.58 16.64
C ASN A 36 7.16 27.09 17.56
N ASN A 37 7.67 27.96 18.43
CA ASN A 37 8.67 27.62 19.45
C ASN A 37 8.13 26.71 20.59
N SER A 38 6.83 26.41 20.62
CA SER A 38 6.16 25.68 21.72
C SER A 38 5.62 24.30 21.35
N SER A 39 5.40 24.01 20.06
CA SER A 39 5.10 22.65 19.61
C SER A 39 6.41 21.98 19.25
N LYS A 40 6.91 21.11 20.13
CA LYS A 40 7.82 20.03 19.74
C LYS A 40 7.10 19.20 18.68
N ILE A 41 7.20 19.61 17.41
CA ILE A 41 7.40 18.64 16.35
C ILE A 41 8.59 17.85 16.88
N GLU A 42 8.42 16.55 17.18
CA GLU A 42 9.59 15.71 17.42
C GLU A 42 10.54 16.03 16.28
N PRO A 43 11.71 16.61 16.59
CA PRO A 43 12.43 17.37 15.62
C PRO A 43 12.66 16.44 14.44
N ILE A 44 12.33 16.92 13.25
CA ILE A 44 13.14 16.54 12.10
C ILE A 44 14.53 17.07 12.50
N ASP A 45 15.25 16.30 13.31
CA ASP A 45 16.49 16.64 14.02
C ASP A 45 17.67 16.59 13.04
N THR A 46 17.34 16.92 11.80
CA THR A 46 18.17 16.78 10.63
C THR A 46 18.13 18.12 9.93
N ASP A 47 19.31 18.72 9.82
CA ASP A 47 19.52 20.02 9.19
C ASP A 47 19.06 20.08 7.73
N LEU A 48 18.84 18.92 7.08
CA LEU A 48 18.51 18.79 5.67
C LEU A 48 17.42 17.74 5.43
N VAL A 49 16.49 18.08 4.56
CA VAL A 49 15.51 17.16 3.98
C VAL A 49 15.53 17.29 2.46
N LEU A 50 15.13 16.21 1.79
CA LEU A 50 14.88 16.21 0.35
C LEU A 50 13.36 16.27 0.13
N LEU A 51 12.87 17.41 -0.37
CA LEU A 51 11.53 17.49 -0.95
C LEU A 51 11.58 16.79 -2.29
N TYR A 52 10.94 15.64 -2.43
CA TYR A 52 11.13 14.75 -3.58
C TYR A 52 10.05 14.93 -4.65
N LYS A 53 8.77 14.81 -4.25
CA LYS A 53 7.64 14.85 -5.19
C LYS A 53 6.44 15.56 -4.58
N HIS A 54 5.81 16.40 -5.39
CA HIS A 54 4.59 17.13 -5.06
C HIS A 54 3.42 16.47 -5.77
N TYR A 55 2.37 16.09 -5.03
CA TYR A 55 1.23 15.38 -5.61
C TYR A 55 -0.02 15.51 -4.74
N ILE A 56 -1.16 15.12 -5.31
CA ILE A 56 -2.43 15.09 -4.59
C ILE A 56 -2.64 13.70 -4.01
N SER A 57 -2.75 13.63 -2.68
CA SER A 57 -3.05 12.41 -1.93
C SER A 57 -4.54 12.30 -1.68
N GLU A 58 -5.17 11.29 -2.27
CA GLU A 58 -6.52 10.87 -1.89
C GLU A 58 -6.40 9.81 -0.80
N ARG A 59 -7.04 10.04 0.33
CA ARG A 59 -6.87 9.20 1.52
C ARG A 59 -8.09 9.16 2.40
N VAL A 60 -8.17 8.10 3.21
CA VAL A 60 -9.18 7.92 4.25
C VAL A 60 -8.48 7.91 5.60
N GLU A 61 -9.01 8.71 6.51
CA GLU A 61 -8.64 8.66 7.93
C GLU A 61 -9.43 7.54 8.61
N ALA A 62 -8.73 6.74 9.38
CA ALA A 62 -9.32 5.60 10.08
C ALA A 62 -8.84 5.54 11.53
N ILE A 63 -9.72 5.14 12.44
CA ILE A 63 -9.38 4.88 13.84
C ILE A 63 -9.43 3.37 14.07
N SER A 64 -8.31 2.79 14.46
CA SER A 64 -8.27 1.39 14.87
C SER A 64 -8.84 1.24 16.28
N GLU A 65 -9.62 0.21 16.54
CA GLU A 65 -10.09 -0.09 17.90
C GLU A 65 -8.95 -0.61 18.78
N ASP A 66 -7.96 -1.27 18.17
CA ASP A 66 -6.80 -1.84 18.87
C ASP A 66 -5.66 -0.84 19.07
N CYS A 67 -5.57 0.17 18.19
CA CYS A 67 -4.52 1.19 18.22
C CYS A 67 -5.14 2.56 18.48
N THR A 68 -4.72 3.23 19.54
CA THR A 68 -5.12 4.62 19.86
C THR A 68 -4.61 5.66 18.85
N GLU A 69 -3.94 5.23 17.78
CA GLU A 69 -3.38 6.09 16.76
C GLU A 69 -4.26 6.08 15.50
N SER A 70 -4.57 7.27 14.99
CA SER A 70 -5.24 7.41 13.70
C SER A 70 -4.37 6.87 12.57
N LEU A 71 -4.96 6.09 11.68
CA LEU A 71 -4.38 5.55 10.46
C LEU A 71 -4.81 6.39 9.26
N VAL A 72 -3.94 6.43 8.27
CA VAL A 72 -4.21 7.01 6.96
C VAL A 72 -4.08 5.91 5.92
N ILE A 73 -5.17 5.70 5.18
CA ILE A 73 -5.27 4.70 4.13
C ILE A 73 -5.31 5.43 2.79
N PRO A 74 -4.28 5.30 1.93
CA PRO A 74 -4.31 5.92 0.62
C PRO A 74 -5.37 5.25 -0.28
N HIS A 75 -5.97 6.02 -1.18
CA HIS A 75 -6.97 5.52 -2.14
C HIS A 75 -6.42 4.40 -3.04
N SER A 76 -5.12 4.42 -3.30
CA SER A 76 -4.38 3.40 -4.07
C SER A 76 -4.02 2.14 -3.27
N TYR A 77 -4.40 2.05 -2.00
CA TYR A 77 -4.15 0.86 -1.17
C TYR A 77 -4.82 -0.37 -1.78
N GLN A 78 -4.03 -1.42 -2.02
CA GLN A 78 -4.46 -2.64 -2.70
C GLN A 78 -5.05 -3.70 -1.76
N GLY A 79 -5.09 -3.43 -0.44
CA GLY A 79 -5.68 -4.35 0.52
C GLY A 79 -7.20 -4.44 0.41
N TRP A 80 -7.73 -5.53 0.93
CA TRP A 80 -9.16 -5.86 0.89
C TRP A 80 -9.82 -5.54 2.22
N PHE A 81 -11.05 -5.04 2.17
CA PHE A 81 -11.82 -4.64 3.33
C PHE A 81 -13.10 -5.47 3.42
N SER A 82 -13.45 -5.88 4.62
CA SER A 82 -14.74 -6.48 4.97
C SER A 82 -15.47 -5.55 5.92
N VAL A 83 -16.78 -5.36 5.71
CA VAL A 83 -17.61 -4.58 6.62
C VAL A 83 -17.85 -5.36 7.91
N VAL A 84 -17.84 -4.65 9.03
CA VAL A 84 -18.03 -5.23 10.36
C VAL A 84 -19.34 -4.72 10.95
N THR A 85 -20.08 -5.61 11.60
CA THR A 85 -21.29 -5.21 12.34
C THR A 85 -20.98 -4.39 13.58
N GLU A 86 -21.99 -3.72 14.13
CA GLU A 86 -21.94 -3.12 15.47
C GLU A 86 -21.46 -4.10 16.55
N ARG A 87 -21.78 -5.39 16.42
CA ARG A 87 -21.36 -6.46 17.33
C ARG A 87 -19.91 -6.93 17.11
N GLY A 88 -19.14 -6.28 16.25
CA GLY A 88 -17.74 -6.62 15.97
C GLY A 88 -17.55 -7.85 15.06
N GLN A 89 -18.62 -8.42 14.52
CA GLN A 89 -18.52 -9.57 13.62
C GLN A 89 -18.21 -9.13 12.19
N ILE A 90 -17.17 -9.72 11.60
CA ILE A 90 -16.82 -9.63 10.18
C ILE A 90 -17.98 -10.20 9.37
N LYS A 91 -18.51 -9.43 8.41
CA LYS A 91 -19.64 -9.88 7.59
C LYS A 91 -19.24 -10.68 6.36
N ALA A 92 -18.06 -10.43 5.80
CA ALA A 92 -17.62 -11.17 4.61
C ALA A 92 -17.58 -12.68 4.87
N VAL A 93 -18.19 -13.44 3.96
CA VAL A 93 -18.25 -14.90 4.07
C VAL A 93 -16.96 -15.49 3.53
N CYS A 94 -16.24 -16.24 4.38
CA CYS A 94 -15.11 -17.06 3.97
C CYS A 94 -15.62 -18.42 3.48
N TYR A 95 -15.48 -18.69 2.19
CA TYR A 95 -15.72 -20.00 1.61
C TYR A 95 -14.44 -20.83 1.71
N THR A 96 -14.56 -22.04 2.26
CA THR A 96 -13.41 -22.92 2.53
C THR A 96 -13.02 -23.79 1.34
N THR A 97 -13.86 -23.86 0.31
CA THR A 97 -13.64 -24.67 -0.90
C THR A 97 -14.21 -23.98 -2.14
N VAL A 98 -13.65 -24.28 -3.32
CA VAL A 98 -14.16 -23.77 -4.60
C VAL A 98 -15.58 -24.26 -4.88
N GLN A 99 -15.93 -25.48 -4.48
CA GLN A 99 -17.30 -25.98 -4.57
C GLN A 99 -18.32 -25.08 -3.85
N LYS A 100 -18.01 -24.60 -2.64
CA LYS A 100 -18.92 -23.71 -1.90
C LYS A 100 -19.14 -22.38 -2.62
N LEU A 101 -18.12 -21.84 -3.28
CA LEU A 101 -18.25 -20.63 -4.12
C LEU A 101 -19.22 -20.85 -5.27
N VAL A 102 -19.06 -21.98 -5.97
CA VAL A 102 -19.89 -22.37 -7.11
C VAL A 102 -21.35 -22.55 -6.69
N THR A 103 -21.60 -23.30 -5.61
CA THR A 103 -22.96 -23.50 -5.08
C THR A 103 -23.60 -22.19 -4.62
N SER A 104 -22.80 -21.25 -4.12
CA SER A 104 -23.24 -19.91 -3.71
C SER A 104 -23.31 -18.92 -4.88
N GLN A 105 -23.16 -19.39 -6.12
CA GLN A 105 -23.24 -18.60 -7.36
C GLN A 105 -22.31 -17.37 -7.36
N THR A 106 -21.14 -17.49 -6.74
CA THR A 106 -20.16 -16.40 -6.70
C THR A 106 -19.39 -16.34 -8.02
N SER A 107 -19.62 -15.28 -8.80
CA SER A 107 -19.01 -15.10 -10.13
C SER A 107 -17.59 -14.51 -10.07
N SER A 108 -17.19 -13.85 -8.98
CA SER A 108 -15.85 -13.29 -8.80
C SER A 108 -15.43 -13.37 -7.35
N PHE A 109 -14.23 -13.91 -7.12
CA PHE A 109 -13.74 -14.17 -5.76
C PHE A 109 -12.25 -13.92 -5.62
N LEU A 110 -11.85 -13.49 -4.43
CA LEU A 110 -10.47 -13.35 -3.98
C LEU A 110 -10.01 -14.69 -3.37
N THR A 111 -8.81 -15.14 -3.73
CA THR A 111 -8.13 -16.23 -3.01
C THR A 111 -7.05 -15.65 -2.10
N LEU A 112 -7.02 -16.02 -0.82
CA LEU A 112 -5.91 -15.61 0.07
C LEU A 112 -4.75 -16.61 0.10
N THR A 113 -5.04 -17.86 -0.23
CA THR A 113 -4.06 -18.94 -0.26
C THR A 113 -3.58 -19.21 -1.67
N ASP A 114 -2.32 -19.62 -1.82
CA ASP A 114 -1.80 -20.12 -3.09
C ASP A 114 -2.57 -21.37 -3.54
N LEU A 115 -2.98 -21.39 -4.80
CA LEU A 115 -3.73 -22.50 -5.40
C LEU A 115 -2.93 -23.17 -6.51
N VAL A 116 -3.33 -24.40 -6.80
CA VAL A 116 -2.90 -25.12 -7.98
C VAL A 116 -4.05 -25.15 -8.97
N GLY A 117 -3.78 -24.69 -10.19
CA GLY A 117 -4.68 -24.81 -11.32
C GLY A 117 -4.03 -25.52 -12.50
N TYR A 118 -4.79 -25.65 -13.58
CA TYR A 118 -4.33 -26.21 -14.85
C TYR A 118 -4.60 -25.24 -15.99
N LYS A 119 -3.67 -25.14 -16.95
CA LYS A 119 -3.81 -24.34 -18.16
C LYS A 119 -3.85 -25.24 -19.39
N LEU A 120 -4.84 -25.02 -20.25
CA LEU A 120 -4.95 -25.72 -21.52
C LEU A 120 -3.96 -25.13 -22.52
N HIS A 121 -3.07 -25.99 -23.03
CA HIS A 121 -2.17 -25.65 -24.13
C HIS A 121 -2.79 -26.18 -25.42
N SER A 122 -3.29 -25.28 -26.27
CA SER A 122 -3.68 -25.65 -27.62
C SER A 122 -2.42 -25.74 -28.48
N ARG A 123 -2.06 -26.95 -28.94
CA ARG A 123 -1.06 -27.08 -30.00
C ARG A 123 -1.73 -26.70 -31.32
N THR A 124 -1.17 -25.72 -32.01
CA THR A 124 -1.56 -25.32 -33.36
C THR A 124 -1.44 -26.51 -34.31
N ARG A 125 -2.52 -26.70 -35.07
CA ARG A 125 -2.76 -27.62 -36.18
C ARG A 125 -1.47 -28.08 -36.89
N GLN A 126 -1.16 -29.37 -36.78
CA GLN A 126 -0.58 -30.12 -37.90
C GLN A 126 -1.67 -31.09 -38.38
N GLU A 127 -1.96 -31.04 -39.69
CA GLU A 127 -3.02 -31.82 -40.33
C GLU A 127 -2.87 -33.33 -40.02
N GLY A 128 -3.94 -33.94 -39.50
CA GLY A 128 -4.09 -35.40 -39.46
C GLY A 128 -3.98 -36.10 -38.10
N GLN A 129 -3.59 -35.44 -37.01
CA GLN A 129 -3.54 -36.07 -35.68
C GLN A 129 -4.72 -35.68 -34.78
N HIS A 130 -5.35 -36.68 -34.15
CA HIS A 130 -6.35 -36.49 -33.10
C HIS A 130 -5.79 -35.53 -32.03
N GLN A 131 -6.45 -34.37 -31.89
CA GLN A 131 -6.03 -33.29 -31.02
C GLN A 131 -6.10 -33.72 -29.55
N ARG A 132 -4.97 -34.16 -29.00
CA ARG A 132 -4.87 -34.47 -27.57
C ARG A 132 -4.69 -33.15 -26.81
N GLN A 133 -5.74 -32.70 -26.13
CA GLN A 133 -5.68 -31.56 -25.23
C GLN A 133 -4.59 -31.80 -24.18
N HIS A 134 -3.67 -30.85 -24.03
CA HIS A 134 -2.57 -30.94 -23.06
C HIS A 134 -2.77 -29.88 -21.97
N TYR A 135 -2.95 -30.33 -20.74
CA TYR A 135 -3.08 -29.46 -19.57
C TYR A 135 -1.74 -29.44 -18.82
N SER A 136 -1.24 -28.24 -18.50
CA SER A 136 -0.08 -28.10 -17.61
C SER A 136 -0.52 -27.57 -16.26
N LYS A 137 0.10 -28.07 -15.19
CA LYS A 137 -0.06 -27.55 -13.83
C LYS A 137 0.48 -26.12 -13.76
N THR A 138 -0.21 -25.24 -13.07
CA THR A 138 0.21 -23.85 -12.82
C THR A 138 -0.07 -23.47 -11.37
N LYS A 139 0.70 -22.54 -10.83
CA LYS A 139 0.50 -21.98 -9.49
C LYS A 139 -0.22 -20.64 -9.62
N ILE A 140 -1.28 -20.45 -8.86
CA ILE A 140 -2.04 -19.20 -8.75
C ILE A 140 -1.69 -18.64 -7.39
N ALA A 141 -1.17 -17.41 -7.34
CA ALA A 141 -0.76 -16.80 -6.09
C ALA A 141 -1.98 -16.37 -5.25
N GLY A 142 -1.84 -16.41 -3.92
CA GLY A 142 -2.74 -15.72 -3.01
C GLY A 142 -2.79 -14.22 -3.30
N GLY A 143 -3.90 -13.58 -2.94
CA GLY A 143 -4.21 -12.17 -3.23
C GLY A 143 -4.82 -11.93 -4.62
N GLN A 144 -4.92 -12.95 -5.48
CA GLN A 144 -5.50 -12.80 -6.82
C GLN A 144 -7.03 -12.89 -6.81
N VAL A 145 -7.65 -12.13 -7.71
CA VAL A 145 -9.09 -12.24 -8.00
C VAL A 145 -9.27 -13.15 -9.21
N LEU A 146 -10.23 -14.05 -9.10
CA LEU A 146 -10.61 -14.99 -10.15
C LEU A 146 -12.07 -14.80 -10.49
N LYS A 147 -12.39 -14.80 -11.80
CA LYS A 147 -13.77 -14.78 -12.30
C LYS A 147 -14.19 -16.19 -12.69
N LEU A 148 -15.22 -16.73 -12.05
CA LEU A 148 -15.80 -18.02 -12.41
C LEU A 148 -16.56 -17.87 -13.75
N LEU A 149 -16.21 -18.70 -14.72
CA LEU A 149 -16.86 -18.73 -16.04
C LEU A 149 -17.83 -19.90 -16.15
N ALA A 150 -17.37 -21.09 -15.79
CA ALA A 150 -18.14 -22.32 -15.92
C ALA A 150 -17.59 -23.43 -15.02
N VAL A 151 -18.35 -24.51 -14.90
CA VAL A 151 -17.93 -25.74 -14.23
C VAL A 151 -17.92 -26.86 -15.25
N TYR A 152 -16.81 -27.59 -15.32
CA TYR A 152 -16.60 -28.71 -16.23
C TYR A 152 -16.48 -30.00 -15.44
N GLU A 153 -16.94 -31.10 -16.04
CA GLU A 153 -16.74 -32.45 -15.52
C GLU A 153 -15.86 -33.24 -16.49
N ASP A 154 -14.78 -33.82 -15.99
CA ASP A 154 -13.92 -34.71 -16.76
C ASP A 154 -14.55 -36.10 -16.88
N LEU A 155 -15.19 -36.35 -18.02
CA LEU A 155 -15.82 -37.63 -18.34
C LEU A 155 -14.80 -38.76 -18.56
N ASN A 156 -13.52 -38.47 -18.83
CA ASN A 156 -12.52 -39.50 -19.08
C ASN A 156 -12.00 -40.16 -17.79
N ALA A 157 -12.08 -39.47 -16.66
CA ALA A 157 -11.69 -40.00 -15.36
C ALA A 157 -12.57 -41.19 -14.92
N THR A 158 -13.81 -41.29 -15.42
CA THR A 158 -14.74 -42.39 -15.10
C THR A 158 -14.51 -43.65 -15.94
N ARG A 159 -13.85 -43.55 -17.10
CA ARG A 159 -13.64 -44.69 -18.02
C ARG A 159 -12.53 -45.67 -17.59
N ASN A 160 -11.58 -45.25 -16.76
CA ASN A 160 -10.36 -46.01 -16.50
C ASN A 160 -10.28 -46.78 -15.17
N LYS A 161 -11.37 -46.93 -14.40
CA LYS A 161 -11.32 -47.67 -13.12
C LYS A 161 -12.38 -48.76 -13.03
N ARG A 162 -12.03 -49.96 -13.52
CA ARG A 162 -12.68 -51.22 -13.12
C ARG A 162 -12.49 -51.42 -11.61
N LEU A 163 -13.63 -51.55 -10.92
CA LEU A 163 -13.84 -52.21 -9.63
C LEU A 163 -13.43 -51.48 -8.31
N SER A 164 -14.43 -51.45 -7.41
CA SER A 164 -14.42 -51.29 -5.95
C SER A 164 -14.54 -49.87 -5.33
N TRP A 165 -15.57 -49.74 -4.46
CA TRP A 165 -15.88 -48.70 -3.45
C TRP A 165 -16.87 -47.56 -3.80
N PRO A 166 -17.76 -47.18 -2.83
CA PRO A 166 -19.15 -46.76 -3.09
C PRO A 166 -19.33 -45.35 -3.66
N MET A 167 -20.51 -45.17 -4.27
CA MET A 167 -20.83 -44.26 -5.39
C MET A 167 -21.11 -42.79 -5.03
N VAL A 168 -20.90 -42.37 -3.78
CA VAL A 168 -21.42 -41.06 -3.30
C VAL A 168 -20.36 -39.94 -3.27
N THR A 169 -19.07 -40.26 -3.37
CA THR A 169 -17.96 -39.27 -3.26
C THR A 169 -17.14 -39.08 -4.53
N ARG A 170 -17.51 -39.73 -5.65
CA ARG A 170 -16.68 -39.76 -6.88
C ARG A 170 -16.97 -38.65 -7.90
N THR A 171 -18.12 -37.99 -7.82
CA THR A 171 -18.55 -36.97 -8.78
C THR A 171 -17.79 -35.65 -8.60
N GLU A 172 -17.50 -35.25 -7.36
CA GLU A 172 -16.83 -33.97 -7.06
C GLU A 172 -15.34 -33.96 -7.45
N ALA A 173 -14.68 -35.13 -7.43
CA ALA A 173 -13.25 -35.26 -7.71
C ALA A 173 -12.87 -35.04 -9.19
N ASN A 174 -13.85 -35.08 -10.09
CA ASN A 174 -13.65 -34.89 -11.54
C ASN A 174 -14.17 -33.55 -12.04
N GLN A 175 -14.61 -32.66 -11.14
CA GLN A 175 -15.17 -31.38 -11.51
C GLN A 175 -14.16 -30.25 -11.32
N TYR A 176 -14.12 -29.35 -12.30
CA TYR A 176 -13.20 -28.23 -12.35
C TYR A 176 -13.97 -26.93 -12.60
N ALA A 177 -13.69 -25.91 -11.80
CA ALA A 177 -14.08 -24.54 -12.10
C ALA A 177 -13.14 -23.98 -13.17
N GLN A 178 -13.70 -23.52 -14.28
CA GLN A 178 -12.99 -22.69 -15.25
C GLN A 178 -13.06 -21.24 -14.76
N CYS A 179 -11.90 -20.67 -14.48
CA CYS A 179 -11.76 -19.31 -13.99
C CYS A 179 -10.89 -18.48 -14.94
N LEU A 180 -11.13 -17.17 -14.93
CA LEU A 180 -10.29 -16.18 -15.57
C LEU A 180 -9.44 -15.47 -14.50
N THR A 181 -8.14 -15.36 -14.71
CA THR A 181 -7.24 -14.57 -13.86
C THR A 181 -7.34 -13.07 -14.20
N ASN A 182 -6.73 -12.22 -13.38
CA ASN A 182 -6.60 -10.79 -13.66
C ASN A 182 -5.87 -10.47 -14.98
N ASP A 183 -5.04 -11.40 -15.46
CA ASP A 183 -4.30 -11.28 -16.73
C ASP A 183 -5.07 -11.90 -17.92
N ASP A 184 -6.39 -12.08 -17.78
CA ASP A 184 -7.27 -12.72 -18.76
C ASP A 184 -6.84 -14.14 -19.16
N GLN A 185 -6.14 -14.86 -18.27
CA GLN A 185 -5.72 -16.24 -18.52
C GLN A 185 -6.75 -17.22 -17.98
N VAL A 186 -7.14 -18.18 -18.82
CA VAL A 186 -8.06 -19.24 -18.43
C VAL A 186 -7.31 -20.33 -17.64
N VAL A 187 -7.80 -20.61 -16.44
CA VAL A 187 -7.29 -21.64 -15.54
C VAL A 187 -8.41 -22.56 -15.09
N TYR A 188 -8.09 -23.84 -14.88
CA TYR A 188 -9.02 -24.85 -14.38
C TYR A 188 -8.60 -25.25 -12.96
N ILE A 189 -9.51 -25.12 -11.99
CA ILE A 189 -9.25 -25.38 -10.57
C ILE A 189 -10.19 -26.49 -10.10
N PRO A 190 -9.70 -27.57 -9.49
CA PRO A 190 -10.57 -28.60 -8.93
C PRO A 190 -11.59 -28.02 -7.94
N LEU A 191 -12.85 -28.47 -7.99
CA LEU A 191 -13.86 -28.00 -7.02
C LEU A 191 -13.53 -28.39 -5.58
N THR A 192 -12.79 -29.49 -5.40
CA THR A 192 -12.29 -29.99 -4.11
C THR A 192 -11.13 -29.16 -3.55
N THR A 193 -10.62 -28.16 -4.28
CA THR A 193 -9.56 -27.28 -3.78
C THR A 193 -10.05 -26.50 -2.56
N SER A 194 -9.38 -26.76 -1.43
CA SER A 194 -9.56 -26.03 -0.18
C SER A 194 -8.69 -24.79 -0.14
N GLY A 195 -9.17 -23.76 0.55
CA GLY A 195 -8.48 -22.48 0.71
C GLY A 195 -9.38 -21.47 1.41
N GLU A 196 -8.95 -20.22 1.45
CA GLU A 196 -9.77 -19.12 1.94
C GLU A 196 -10.19 -18.24 0.77
N PHE A 197 -11.49 -18.28 0.45
CA PHE A 197 -12.05 -17.55 -0.66
C PHE A 197 -13.13 -16.57 -0.21
N TYR A 198 -13.11 -15.36 -0.76
CA TYR A 198 -14.09 -14.32 -0.45
C TYR A 198 -14.74 -13.82 -1.72
N ALA A 199 -16.06 -13.65 -1.71
CA ALA A 199 -16.77 -12.99 -2.80
C ALA A 199 -16.33 -11.52 -2.89
N VAL A 200 -16.07 -11.03 -4.10
CA VAL A 200 -15.61 -9.65 -4.33
C VAL A 200 -16.79 -8.76 -4.71
N GLY A 201 -16.89 -7.61 -4.05
CA GLY A 201 -17.84 -6.55 -4.42
C GLY A 201 -17.38 -5.78 -5.66
N THR A 202 -18.33 -5.42 -6.51
CA THR A 202 -18.08 -4.65 -7.73
C THR A 202 -18.16 -3.13 -7.51
N GLY A 203 -18.72 -2.70 -6.38
CA GLY A 203 -19.01 -1.30 -6.08
C GLY A 203 -20.40 -0.86 -6.56
N ASN A 204 -21.31 -1.80 -6.79
CA ASN A 204 -22.67 -1.52 -7.30
C ASN A 204 -23.67 -1.42 -6.15
N SER A 205 -24.85 -0.81 -6.37
CA SER A 205 -25.88 -0.66 -5.34
C SER A 205 -26.47 -1.98 -4.82
N GLU A 206 -26.34 -3.07 -5.57
CA GLU A 206 -26.79 -4.41 -5.17
C GLU A 206 -25.76 -5.16 -4.30
N ASP A 207 -24.61 -4.55 -4.02
CA ASP A 207 -23.58 -5.18 -3.23
C ASP A 207 -23.95 -5.26 -1.73
N THR A 208 -23.59 -6.39 -1.12
CA THR A 208 -23.94 -6.74 0.25
C THR A 208 -22.71 -6.76 1.16
N VAL A 209 -22.89 -6.48 2.45
CA VAL A 209 -21.82 -6.56 3.47
C VAL A 209 -21.10 -7.92 3.56
N SER A 210 -21.63 -8.97 2.94
CA SER A 210 -21.04 -10.32 2.88
C SER A 210 -19.88 -10.48 1.90
N LYS A 211 -19.49 -9.42 1.18
CA LYS A 211 -18.38 -9.41 0.23
C LYS A 211 -17.17 -8.64 0.77
N VAL A 212 -16.02 -8.80 0.13
CA VAL A 212 -14.83 -7.97 0.34
C VAL A 212 -14.68 -6.93 -0.77
N TYR A 213 -14.08 -5.80 -0.44
CA TYR A 213 -13.98 -4.64 -1.33
C TYR A 213 -12.57 -4.05 -1.30
N GLN A 214 -12.10 -3.57 -2.44
CA GLN A 214 -11.02 -2.58 -2.45
C GLN A 214 -11.57 -1.23 -1.97
N LEU A 215 -10.73 -0.41 -1.34
CA LEU A 215 -11.14 0.87 -0.75
C LEU A 215 -11.98 1.75 -1.70
N PRO A 216 -11.60 1.97 -2.98
CA PRO A 216 -12.40 2.80 -3.88
C PRO A 216 -13.83 2.29 -4.11
N LYS A 217 -14.01 0.96 -4.16
CA LYS A 217 -15.32 0.34 -4.35
C LYS A 217 -16.12 0.37 -3.06
N LEU A 218 -15.47 0.19 -1.92
CA LEU A 218 -16.10 0.26 -0.61
C LEU A 218 -16.74 1.63 -0.38
N LEU A 219 -16.01 2.72 -0.65
CA LEU A 219 -16.47 4.10 -0.44
C LEU A 219 -17.63 4.50 -1.37
N ARG A 220 -17.86 3.77 -2.47
CA ARG A 220 -19.02 3.99 -3.36
C ARG A 220 -20.30 3.35 -2.82
N VAL A 221 -20.18 2.29 -2.04
CA VAL A 221 -21.30 1.49 -1.54
C VAL A 221 -21.68 1.88 -0.12
N PHE A 222 -20.68 2.13 0.73
CA PHE A 222 -20.88 2.38 2.15
C PHE A 222 -20.50 3.83 2.48
N PRO A 223 -21.44 4.66 2.97
CA PRO A 223 -21.12 6.00 3.42
C PRO A 223 -20.25 5.95 4.67
N LEU A 224 -19.41 6.97 4.84
CA LEU A 224 -18.62 7.15 6.05
C LEU A 224 -19.48 7.80 7.16
N PRO A 225 -19.26 7.45 8.44
CA PRO A 225 -18.27 6.49 8.93
C PRO A 225 -18.70 5.02 8.75
N VAL A 226 -17.75 4.13 8.48
CA VAL A 226 -18.01 2.69 8.33
C VAL A 226 -16.97 1.84 9.04
N LYS A 227 -17.45 0.86 9.81
CA LYS A 227 -16.60 -0.10 10.52
C LYS A 227 -16.16 -1.24 9.58
N VAL A 228 -14.86 -1.47 9.49
CA VAL A 228 -14.25 -2.46 8.59
C VAL A 228 -13.11 -3.23 9.27
N CYS A 229 -12.73 -4.36 8.67
CA CYS A 229 -11.49 -5.08 8.94
C CYS A 229 -10.72 -5.24 7.63
N ILE A 230 -9.39 -5.17 7.71
CA ILE A 230 -8.53 -5.51 6.56
C ILE A 230 -8.37 -7.03 6.49
N ILE A 231 -8.65 -7.58 5.32
CA ILE A 231 -8.47 -8.98 4.97
C ILE A 231 -7.10 -9.13 4.32
N ASN A 232 -6.23 -9.91 4.97
CA ASN A 232 -4.91 -10.27 4.48
C ASN A 232 -4.66 -11.78 4.70
N ASP A 233 -3.55 -12.27 4.14
CA ASP A 233 -3.05 -13.63 4.27
C ASP A 233 -2.56 -13.99 5.69
N CYS A 234 -2.30 -12.99 6.55
CA CYS A 234 -1.57 -13.15 7.80
C CYS A 234 -2.35 -12.82 9.09
N LYS A 235 -3.69 -12.80 9.04
CA LYS A 235 -4.70 -12.48 10.09
C LYS A 235 -5.39 -11.15 9.82
N ALA A 236 -6.73 -11.18 9.87
CA ALA A 236 -7.55 -9.98 9.84
C ALA A 236 -7.00 -8.95 10.82
N GLN A 237 -6.62 -7.78 10.32
CA GLN A 237 -6.31 -6.66 11.21
C GLN A 237 -7.58 -6.32 11.97
N GLY A 238 -7.42 -5.93 13.23
CA GLY A 238 -8.54 -5.61 14.11
C GLY A 238 -9.49 -4.57 13.50
N PRO A 239 -10.72 -4.51 14.00
CA PRO A 239 -11.72 -3.59 13.50
C PRO A 239 -11.21 -2.15 13.55
N MET A 240 -11.54 -1.39 12.51
CA MET A 240 -11.28 0.03 12.42
C MET A 240 -12.50 0.75 11.85
N VAL A 241 -12.67 2.00 12.22
CA VAL A 241 -13.71 2.87 11.67
C VAL A 241 -13.05 3.78 10.64
N LEU A 242 -13.48 3.68 9.40
CA LEU A 242 -13.16 4.66 8.37
C LEU A 242 -14.03 5.89 8.64
N GLU A 243 -13.44 7.03 8.90
CA GLU A 243 -14.17 8.22 9.36
C GLU A 243 -14.40 9.24 8.25
N ARG A 244 -13.34 9.60 7.54
CA ARG A 244 -13.36 10.71 6.60
C ARG A 244 -12.49 10.41 5.38
N TRP A 245 -13.05 10.67 4.21
CA TRP A 245 -12.30 10.72 2.96
C TRP A 245 -11.88 12.15 2.67
N GLY A 246 -10.64 12.34 2.21
CA GLY A 246 -10.09 13.64 1.90
C GLY A 246 -9.16 13.58 0.69
N ARG A 247 -9.01 14.73 0.06
CA ARG A 247 -8.07 14.97 -1.03
C ARG A 247 -7.19 16.15 -0.63
N GLU A 248 -5.92 15.87 -0.39
CA GLU A 248 -4.98 16.85 0.17
C GLU A 248 -3.73 16.91 -0.68
N GLU A 249 -3.22 18.12 -0.88
CA GLU A 249 -1.98 18.35 -1.61
C GLU A 249 -0.79 18.17 -0.66
N VAL A 250 0.14 17.28 -1.02
CA VAL A 250 1.22 16.85 -0.14
C VAL A 250 2.55 16.81 -0.88
N VAL A 251 3.62 16.90 -0.09
CA VAL A 251 4.98 16.72 -0.55
C VAL A 251 5.56 15.47 0.09
N LEU A 252 5.96 14.50 -0.75
CA LEU A 252 6.78 13.38 -0.32
C LEU A 252 8.18 13.93 0.00
N THR A 253 8.56 13.80 1.26
CA THR A 253 9.79 14.34 1.81
C THR A 253 10.63 13.22 2.40
N CYS A 254 11.94 13.27 2.17
CA CYS A 254 12.89 12.33 2.76
C CYS A 254 13.75 13.06 3.80
N VAL A 255 13.70 12.58 5.04
CA VAL A 255 14.61 12.99 6.11
C VAL A 255 15.99 12.43 5.81
N LEU A 256 16.97 13.30 5.62
CA LEU A 256 18.33 12.91 5.31
C LEU A 256 19.11 12.64 6.60
N GLY A 257 19.54 11.39 6.79
CA GLY A 257 20.29 10.96 7.97
C GLY A 257 21.04 9.67 7.69
N GLN A 258 21.53 8.99 8.74
CA GLN A 258 22.19 7.68 8.59
C GLN A 258 21.29 6.62 7.95
N LYS A 259 19.97 6.78 8.13
CA LYS A 259 18.95 5.99 7.45
C LYS A 259 17.90 6.95 6.92
N PRO A 260 17.75 7.08 5.58
CA PRO A 260 16.72 7.93 5.01
C PRO A 260 15.34 7.44 5.46
N LYS A 261 14.42 8.38 5.69
CA LYS A 261 13.04 8.10 6.07
C LYS A 261 12.09 8.96 5.27
N LEU A 262 11.09 8.32 4.66
CA LEU A 262 10.02 9.02 3.96
C LEU A 262 8.97 9.55 4.95
N LEU A 263 8.41 10.70 4.63
CA LEU A 263 7.22 11.26 5.23
C LEU A 263 6.43 12.05 4.21
N GLU A 264 5.16 12.29 4.49
CA GLU A 264 4.34 13.22 3.72
C GLU A 264 4.10 14.47 4.54
N ILE A 265 4.23 15.63 3.91
CA ILE A 265 3.95 16.92 4.52
C ILE A 265 2.82 17.57 3.74
N GLU A 266 1.78 18.03 4.43
CA GLU A 266 0.71 18.84 3.82
C GLU A 266 1.29 20.15 3.28
N ALA A 267 0.96 20.52 2.05
CA ALA A 267 1.50 21.71 1.42
C ALA A 267 1.11 23.02 2.15
N ASP A 268 -0.02 23.03 2.87
CA ASP A 268 -0.51 24.13 3.72
C ASP A 268 0.01 24.10 5.16
N CYS A 269 0.95 23.20 5.49
CA CYS A 269 1.48 23.16 6.85
C CYS A 269 2.22 24.47 7.21
N LYS A 270 2.30 24.77 8.51
CA LYS A 270 2.99 25.95 9.06
C LYS A 270 4.53 25.79 9.07
N LEU A 271 5.09 25.06 8.12
CA LEU A 271 6.54 24.90 7.98
C LEU A 271 7.09 25.97 7.03
N LEU A 272 8.22 26.52 7.42
CA LEU A 272 9.03 27.40 6.58
C LEU A 272 10.14 26.58 5.92
N VAL A 273 10.34 26.80 4.64
CA VAL A 273 11.44 26.27 3.85
C VAL A 273 12.56 27.31 3.86
N SER A 274 13.74 26.89 4.30
CA SER A 274 14.95 27.71 4.23
C SER A 274 16.02 26.99 3.41
N PRO A 275 16.92 27.74 2.76
CA PRO A 275 18.06 27.15 2.09
C PRO A 275 18.89 26.29 3.07
N PRO A 276 19.60 25.26 2.57
CA PRO A 276 20.66 24.60 3.31
C PRO A 276 21.57 25.65 3.94
N GLY A 277 21.80 25.58 5.26
CA GLY A 277 22.54 26.64 5.96
C GLY A 277 23.95 26.85 5.40
N HIS A 278 24.57 28.01 5.69
CA HIS A 278 25.90 28.42 5.17
C HIS A 278 27.05 27.41 5.34
N ARG A 279 26.87 26.35 6.13
CA ARG A 279 27.81 25.22 6.24
C ARG A 279 27.84 24.33 5.00
N TYR A 280 26.85 24.48 4.12
CA TYR A 280 26.66 23.66 2.95
C TYR A 280 26.80 24.50 1.69
N ASP A 281 27.93 24.37 1.00
CA ASP A 281 28.10 24.84 -0.37
C ASP A 281 27.23 23.97 -1.29
N ILE A 282 26.44 24.58 -2.18
CA ILE A 282 25.51 23.90 -3.10
C ILE A 282 26.23 22.78 -3.85
N SER A 283 27.44 23.05 -4.36
CA SER A 283 28.23 22.06 -5.11
C SER A 283 28.65 20.86 -4.26
N ARG A 284 28.75 21.04 -2.93
CA ARG A 284 29.08 19.98 -1.97
C ARG A 284 27.85 19.20 -1.52
N ILE A 285 26.68 19.84 -1.43
CA ILE A 285 25.42 19.18 -1.07
C ILE A 285 25.08 18.08 -2.06
N LEU A 286 25.26 18.34 -3.35
CA LEU A 286 24.95 17.36 -4.40
C LEU A 286 25.89 16.15 -4.38
N ARG A 287 27.05 16.30 -3.73
CA ARG A 287 28.04 15.24 -3.50
C ARG A 287 27.88 14.59 -2.12
N ASP A 288 26.99 15.10 -1.27
CA ASP A 288 26.79 14.57 0.06
C ASP A 288 26.17 13.18 -0.06
N GLU A 289 26.86 12.20 0.53
CA GLU A 289 26.44 10.80 0.49
C GLU A 289 25.01 10.62 1.03
N ARG A 290 24.60 11.42 2.03
CA ARG A 290 23.25 11.36 2.60
C ARG A 290 22.20 11.83 1.61
N VAL A 291 22.51 12.82 0.79
CA VAL A 291 21.62 13.32 -0.27
C VAL A 291 21.48 12.25 -1.34
N LEU A 292 22.60 11.68 -1.82
CA LEU A 292 22.60 10.61 -2.83
C LEU A 292 21.82 9.37 -2.36
N GLN A 293 22.05 8.93 -1.12
CA GLN A 293 21.29 7.84 -0.51
C GLN A 293 19.81 8.19 -0.35
N GLY A 294 19.49 9.43 0.02
CA GLY A 294 18.11 9.91 0.14
C GLY A 294 17.37 9.90 -1.19
N PHE A 295 18.03 10.29 -2.27
CA PHE A 295 17.50 10.22 -3.64
C PHE A 295 17.21 8.78 -4.06
N GLY A 296 18.19 7.88 -3.97
CA GLY A 296 18.00 6.48 -4.31
C GLY A 296 16.89 5.83 -3.47
N HIS A 297 16.82 6.16 -2.18
CA HIS A 297 15.74 5.69 -1.33
C HIS A 297 14.35 6.18 -1.77
N CYS A 298 14.23 7.43 -2.25
CA CYS A 298 12.97 7.93 -2.78
C CYS A 298 12.58 7.24 -4.08
N GLU A 299 13.53 7.05 -5.00
CA GLU A 299 13.28 6.32 -6.25
C GLU A 299 12.78 4.90 -5.97
N ASP A 300 13.45 4.19 -5.07
CA ASP A 300 13.13 2.79 -4.76
C ASP A 300 11.82 2.61 -3.97
N GLN A 301 11.48 3.57 -3.09
CA GLN A 301 10.41 3.37 -2.10
C GLN A 301 9.19 4.26 -2.30
N SER A 302 9.25 5.31 -3.11
CA SER A 302 8.15 6.29 -3.21
C SER A 302 6.83 5.66 -3.60
N GLU A 303 6.78 4.83 -4.64
CA GLU A 303 5.54 4.20 -5.10
C GLU A 303 4.91 3.32 -4.01
N SER A 304 5.70 2.38 -3.47
CA SER A 304 5.29 1.53 -2.36
C SER A 304 4.80 2.36 -1.17
N TRP A 305 5.57 3.37 -0.76
CA TRP A 305 5.22 4.25 0.35
C TRP A 305 3.88 4.97 0.13
N THR A 306 3.66 5.56 -1.04
CA THR A 306 2.42 6.29 -1.34
C THR A 306 1.17 5.41 -1.33
N SER A 307 1.33 4.11 -1.62
CA SER A 307 0.25 3.12 -1.66
C SER A 307 -0.01 2.38 -0.33
N ASN A 308 0.87 2.54 0.66
CA ASN A 308 0.78 1.79 1.92
C ASN A 308 0.03 2.53 3.03
N LEU A 309 -0.54 1.75 3.95
CA LEU A 309 -1.11 2.22 5.21
C LEU A 309 -0.06 2.94 6.05
N LYS A 310 -0.45 4.08 6.62
CA LYS A 310 0.45 4.92 7.41
C LYS A 310 -0.20 5.26 8.74
N VAL A 311 0.59 5.40 9.78
CA VAL A 311 0.13 6.02 11.03
C VAL A 311 0.16 7.55 10.85
N SER A 312 -0.90 8.24 11.24
CA SER A 312 -1.07 9.69 11.05
C SER A 312 0.09 10.54 11.59
N ARG A 313 0.74 10.09 12.68
CA ARG A 313 1.92 10.79 13.24
C ARG A 313 3.13 10.82 12.31
N HIS A 314 3.20 9.92 11.32
CA HIS A 314 4.24 9.91 10.28
C HIS A 314 3.90 10.83 9.08
N ILE A 315 2.72 11.48 9.11
CA ILE A 315 2.20 12.36 8.05
C ILE A 315 1.99 13.78 8.58
N ARG A 316 1.65 13.94 9.86
CA ARG A 316 1.38 15.25 10.45
C ARG A 316 2.44 15.60 11.49
N PRO A 317 3.26 16.65 11.30
CA PRO A 317 3.90 17.31 12.43
C PRO A 317 2.79 17.79 13.36
N ARG A 318 2.83 17.35 14.62
CA ARG A 318 1.78 17.57 15.63
C ARG A 318 1.40 19.05 15.72
N ASN A 319 0.22 19.41 15.21
CA ASN A 319 -0.46 20.63 15.62
C ASN A 319 -0.91 20.43 17.07
N ALA A 320 -0.12 20.90 18.03
CA ALA A 320 -0.55 21.01 19.40
C ALA A 320 -1.64 22.09 19.48
N GLY A 321 -2.90 21.67 19.37
CA GLY A 321 -4.04 22.58 19.49
C GLY A 321 -5.27 22.14 18.73
N LEU A 322 -5.76 20.92 18.98
CA LEU A 322 -7.19 20.64 19.10
C LEU A 322 -7.33 19.34 19.90
N GLU A 323 -8.14 19.39 20.94
CA GLU A 323 -8.23 18.42 22.02
C GLU A 323 -8.77 17.06 21.55
N SER A 324 -8.22 15.98 22.13
CA SER A 324 -8.94 14.72 22.31
C SER A 324 -8.49 14.09 23.62
N GLY A 325 -9.48 13.68 24.41
CA GLY A 325 -9.40 13.34 25.81
C GLY A 325 -8.46 12.19 26.16
N VAL A 326 -7.97 12.31 27.38
CA VAL A 326 -7.10 11.42 28.15
C VAL A 326 -7.67 9.99 28.26
N VAL A 327 -6.87 8.96 27.95
CA VAL A 327 -6.86 7.72 28.74
C VAL A 327 -5.41 7.22 28.92
N LYS A 328 -5.09 6.92 30.17
CA LYS A 328 -3.77 6.54 30.70
C LYS A 328 -3.33 5.17 30.18
N SER A 329 -2.14 5.11 29.56
CA SER A 329 -1.51 3.86 29.12
C SER A 329 -0.76 3.17 30.27
N ALA A 330 -1.12 1.91 30.56
CA ALA A 330 -0.27 0.97 31.28
C ALA A 330 0.70 0.31 30.29
N SER A 331 1.97 0.26 30.67
CA SER A 331 3.11 -0.15 29.84
C SER A 331 3.31 -1.67 29.86
N PHE A 332 3.47 -2.31 28.70
CA PHE A 332 4.08 -3.64 28.61
C PHE A 332 5.04 -3.78 27.42
N LYS A 333 6.18 -4.43 27.71
CA LYS A 333 7.39 -4.54 26.87
C LYS A 333 7.22 -5.62 25.80
N PHE A 334 7.70 -5.34 24.58
CA PHE A 334 7.82 -6.32 23.51
C PHE A 334 9.27 -6.76 23.33
N THR A 335 9.49 -8.07 23.38
CA THR A 335 10.75 -8.73 23.07
C THR A 335 10.94 -8.90 21.57
N ARG A 336 12.16 -8.61 21.13
CA ARG A 336 12.65 -8.57 19.75
C ARG A 336 13.25 -9.92 19.36
N THR A 337 13.00 -10.38 18.15
CA THR A 337 13.86 -11.36 17.47
C THR A 337 14.20 -10.86 16.07
N ASN A 338 15.50 -10.95 15.76
CA ASN A 338 16.18 -10.44 14.58
C ASN A 338 16.36 -11.54 13.49
N ASN A 339 16.83 -11.07 12.32
CA ASN A 339 17.57 -11.74 11.23
C ASN A 339 16.74 -11.97 9.96
N SER A 340 17.23 -11.71 8.72
CA SER A 340 18.55 -11.29 8.25
C SER A 340 18.50 -10.82 6.78
N SER A 341 19.35 -9.83 6.47
CA SER A 341 20.09 -9.54 5.22
C SER A 341 19.53 -9.93 3.84
N ASN A 342 19.47 -8.93 2.94
CA ASN A 342 20.20 -9.03 1.67
C ASN A 342 20.72 -7.66 1.22
N LYS A 343 21.96 -7.63 0.74
CA LYS A 343 22.69 -6.45 0.25
C LYS A 343 22.68 -6.50 -1.27
N ASP A 344 22.04 -5.53 -1.92
CA ASP A 344 22.37 -5.15 -3.29
C ASP A 344 22.62 -3.65 -3.33
N LYS A 345 23.84 -3.30 -3.72
CA LYS A 345 24.31 -1.92 -3.88
C LYS A 345 23.92 -1.47 -5.28
N TYR A 346 22.93 -0.59 -5.40
CA TYR A 346 22.68 0.15 -6.62
C TYR A 346 23.58 1.39 -6.64
N ASN A 347 24.58 1.38 -7.52
CA ASN A 347 25.34 2.57 -7.88
C ASN A 347 24.50 3.37 -8.89
N ILE A 348 23.96 4.51 -8.46
CA ILE A 348 23.34 5.48 -9.37
C ILE A 348 24.48 6.28 -10.01
N PRO A 349 24.51 6.44 -11.36
CA PRO A 349 25.53 7.23 -12.02
C PRO A 349 25.38 8.71 -11.61
N TYR A 350 26.41 9.20 -10.92
CA TYR A 350 26.58 10.56 -10.39
C TYR A 350 26.16 11.70 -11.33
N ALA A 351 26.23 11.50 -12.65
CA ALA A 351 25.81 12.45 -13.68
C ALA A 351 24.30 12.74 -13.73
N GLN A 352 23.43 11.75 -13.45
CA GLN A 352 21.97 11.95 -13.49
C GLN A 352 21.46 12.80 -12.32
N VAL A 353 22.14 12.73 -11.17
CA VAL A 353 21.81 13.52 -9.98
C VAL A 353 22.26 14.98 -10.12
N THR A 354 23.42 15.22 -10.74
CA THR A 354 23.92 16.57 -10.98
C THR A 354 23.08 17.32 -12.00
N ASP A 355 22.68 16.69 -13.11
CA ASP A 355 21.92 17.36 -14.17
C ASP A 355 20.51 17.76 -13.70
N TYR A 356 19.90 16.94 -12.83
CA TYR A 356 18.55 17.20 -12.32
C TYR A 356 18.50 18.33 -11.27
N ILE A 357 19.59 18.54 -10.52
CA ILE A 357 19.63 19.56 -9.45
C ILE A 357 20.28 20.87 -9.92
N GLN A 358 21.27 20.80 -10.82
CA GLN A 358 22.00 21.97 -11.33
C GLN A 358 21.12 22.87 -12.21
N HIS A 359 20.21 22.30 -13.02
CA HIS A 359 19.38 23.07 -13.96
C HIS A 359 18.39 24.07 -13.32
N HIS A 360 18.26 24.06 -11.99
CA HIS A 360 17.19 24.78 -11.30
C HIS A 360 17.64 25.59 -10.07
N TYR A 361 18.94 25.81 -9.88
CA TYR A 361 19.46 26.75 -8.88
C TYR A 361 19.77 28.14 -9.47
N ASP A 362 19.66 28.33 -10.79
CA ASP A 362 19.96 29.61 -11.45
C ASP A 362 18.83 30.67 -11.36
N TYR A 363 17.77 30.41 -10.59
CA TYR A 363 16.59 31.31 -10.47
C TYR A 363 16.12 31.57 -9.02
N LEU A 364 16.98 31.34 -8.02
CA LEU A 364 16.85 31.86 -6.65
C LEU A 364 18.06 32.74 -6.35
#